data_AF-A0A7K1ZNS1-F1
#
_entry.id   AF-A0A7K1ZNS1-F1
#
_cell.length_a   1.000
_cell.length_b   1.000
_cell.length_c   1.000
_cell.angle_alpha   90.00
_cell.angle_beta   90.00
_cell.angle_gamma   90.00
#
_symmetry.space_group_name_H-M   'P 1'
#
loop_
_entity.id
_entity.type
_entity.pdbx_description
1 polymer ?
#
loop_
_entity_poly.entity_id
_entity_poly.type
_entity_poly.pdbx_seq_one_letter_code
_entity_poly.pdbx_strand_id
1 'polypeptide(L)'
;WNDNPGPGNAHLNPLRDRQHGRVYVVTYGEPPPRKSLSYEDSEGLLEALQSTNQFWRLTAQRMLIENNATELEGELTQLVLRQDLDETGFDPGAVHALWTLHGLGADEALAVVSATALVHPSPAVRKAGIQTLPLTVDSAKLLAKHRVFADDDLSVRLTALLKAQDMGPEVTPTILTAAQEALPGADEWILAAYNAITPIGIVEEESEPEAQAESQMLPPARLELTAPDGIMRFGEETLKAFAGQEIRIDFVNLHPDLHNAVFLKMGTDVEAFGKDLDAYMTTPTSADTEYIPPARSQDVLGSTGVLSLGESISVTLDPLTEGTYPFLCSVPGHWALMLGTLEITTAPDLPRNDAGWTWEGSNPEANPIVYLAGSVSRGSQSHHHARVFGFADGQLLFGKGDRTFIYTETPEDAFVDLLDNASLLALANNKPIGNEDSRQAIMQHVEAGRPLMITHPASWYNWENWPEYNEQLVGGGSRSHEPIQPFTVEVLQPNHPLMEGVPASFEITDELYRAEILPDAQAIVLAIGRSHETEAIYPVIWVRQVGDATIVVNTLGHDDRAHDLPPYKRIIANLRRWLLPD
;
A
#
# COMPACT_ATOMS: atom_id res chain seq x y z
N TRP A 1 -2.31 -67.35 23.73
CA TRP A 1 -2.18 -65.91 24.04
C TRP A 1 -3.21 -65.12 23.23
N ASN A 2 -4.49 -65.37 23.48
CA ASN A 2 -5.63 -64.48 23.20
C ASN A 2 -6.91 -65.26 23.53
N ASP A 3 -7.38 -65.12 24.76
CA ASP A 3 -8.56 -65.86 25.25
C ASP A 3 -9.89 -65.12 24.95
N ASN A 4 -9.85 -63.98 24.23
CA ASN A 4 -11.07 -63.25 23.86
C ASN A 4 -10.89 -62.33 22.62
N PRO A 5 -11.13 -62.82 21.40
CA PRO A 5 -11.05 -62.02 20.18
C PRO A 5 -12.34 -61.20 19.96
N GLY A 6 -12.21 -59.88 19.80
CA GLY A 6 -13.28 -58.98 19.41
C GLY A 6 -13.51 -58.92 17.88
N PRO A 7 -14.42 -58.05 17.40
CA PRO A 7 -14.67 -57.87 15.97
C PRO A 7 -13.36 -57.52 15.23
N GLY A 8 -13.01 -58.29 14.20
CA GLY A 8 -11.72 -58.18 13.49
C GLY A 8 -10.59 -59.05 14.06
N ASN A 9 -10.91 -60.02 14.93
CA ASN A 9 -9.97 -61.00 15.48
C ASN A 9 -8.86 -60.42 16.38
N ALA A 10 -9.05 -59.19 16.87
CA ALA A 10 -8.11 -58.49 17.74
C ALA A 10 -8.45 -58.70 19.23
N HIS A 11 -7.43 -58.82 20.07
CA HIS A 11 -7.59 -58.94 21.52
C HIS A 11 -8.20 -57.66 22.13
N LEU A 12 -9.28 -57.81 22.91
CA LEU A 12 -9.94 -56.71 23.62
C LEU A 12 -9.16 -56.38 24.90
N ASN A 13 -8.36 -55.31 24.88
CA ASN A 13 -7.67 -54.79 26.07
C ASN A 13 -7.75 -53.25 26.13
N PRO A 14 -8.24 -52.65 27.24
CA PRO A 14 -8.36 -51.20 27.40
C PRO A 14 -7.03 -50.43 27.41
N LEU A 15 -5.88 -51.10 27.56
CA LEU A 15 -4.55 -50.49 27.47
C LEU A 15 -3.92 -50.58 26.06
N ARG A 16 -4.58 -51.23 25.11
CA ARG A 16 -4.05 -51.54 23.76
C ARG A 16 -3.58 -50.28 23.00
N ASP A 17 -4.38 -49.22 23.01
CA ASP A 17 -4.12 -48.03 22.20
C ASP A 17 -3.22 -46.98 22.90
N ARG A 18 -2.68 -47.29 24.10
CA ARG A 18 -1.86 -46.34 24.88
C ARG A 18 -0.38 -46.71 25.02
N GLN A 19 0.03 -47.95 24.75
CA GLN A 19 1.42 -48.40 24.98
C GLN A 19 2.10 -49.11 23.80
N HIS A 20 1.38 -49.51 22.74
CA HIS A 20 1.96 -50.25 21.60
C HIS A 20 1.38 -49.74 20.26
N GLY A 21 2.22 -49.60 19.23
CA GLY A 21 1.80 -49.24 17.87
C GLY A 21 1.22 -50.42 17.09
N ARG A 22 0.42 -50.15 16.05
CA ARG A 22 -0.12 -51.18 15.14
C ARG A 22 0.85 -51.40 13.97
N VAL A 23 1.16 -52.66 13.69
CA VAL A 23 1.87 -53.07 12.45
C VAL A 23 0.86 -53.79 11.57
N TYR A 24 0.55 -53.20 10.42
CA TYR A 24 -0.25 -53.85 9.38
C TYR A 24 0.70 -54.58 8.43
N VAL A 25 0.50 -55.88 8.26
CA VAL A 25 1.18 -56.65 7.21
C VAL A 25 0.22 -56.75 6.03
N VAL A 26 0.48 -55.98 4.98
CA VAL A 26 -0.27 -56.06 3.73
C VAL A 26 0.34 -57.19 2.90
N THR A 27 -0.40 -58.27 2.72
CA THR A 27 -0.03 -59.39 1.85
C THR A 27 -0.85 -59.35 0.56
N TYR A 28 -0.22 -59.50 -0.59
CA TYR A 28 -0.94 -59.75 -1.85
C TYR A 28 -1.34 -61.23 -1.94
N GLY A 29 -2.39 -61.52 -2.72
CA GLY A 29 -2.81 -62.89 -3.04
C GLY A 29 -1.86 -63.56 -4.02
N GLU A 30 -2.36 -64.23 -5.05
CA GLU A 30 -1.50 -64.67 -6.14
C GLU A 30 -0.89 -63.46 -6.87
N PRO A 31 0.41 -63.49 -7.21
CA PRO A 31 1.03 -62.39 -7.96
C PRO A 31 0.35 -62.29 -9.33
N PRO A 32 0.03 -61.07 -9.80
CA PRO A 32 -0.51 -60.90 -11.14
C PRO A 32 0.48 -61.46 -12.18
N PRO A 33 -0.02 -61.94 -13.34
CA PRO A 33 0.84 -62.47 -14.39
C PRO A 33 1.89 -61.42 -14.81
N ARG A 34 3.10 -61.89 -15.11
CA ARG A 34 4.20 -61.02 -15.57
C ARG A 34 3.82 -60.42 -16.93
N LYS A 35 3.48 -59.13 -16.95
CA LYS A 35 3.32 -58.33 -18.17
C LYS A 35 4.72 -57.93 -18.67
N SER A 36 4.91 -57.83 -19.98
CA SER A 36 6.10 -57.26 -20.61
C SER A 36 5.63 -56.24 -21.63
N LEU A 37 6.31 -55.11 -21.72
CA LEU A 37 6.05 -54.07 -22.73
C LEU A 37 7.18 -54.10 -23.77
N SER A 38 6.86 -53.73 -25.01
CA SER A 38 7.79 -53.67 -26.15
C SER A 38 7.62 -52.32 -26.84
N TYR A 39 8.73 -51.76 -27.34
CA TYR A 39 8.72 -50.48 -28.05
C TYR A 39 7.99 -50.59 -29.40
N GLU A 40 7.86 -51.80 -29.93
CA GLU A 40 7.22 -52.11 -31.20
C GLU A 40 5.70 -52.34 -31.08
N ASP A 41 5.16 -52.41 -29.85
CA ASP A 41 3.76 -52.74 -29.57
C ASP A 41 2.99 -51.49 -29.10
N SER A 42 2.66 -50.60 -30.03
CA SER A 42 1.92 -49.36 -29.75
C SER A 42 0.56 -49.61 -29.09
N GLU A 43 -0.16 -50.67 -29.47
CA GLU A 43 -1.45 -51.04 -28.88
C GLU A 43 -1.28 -51.49 -27.43
N GLY A 44 -0.28 -52.34 -27.16
CA GLY A 44 0.05 -52.77 -25.80
C GLY A 44 0.53 -51.63 -24.90
N LEU A 45 1.23 -50.64 -25.45
CA LEU A 45 1.63 -49.43 -24.72
C LEU A 45 0.42 -48.54 -24.38
N LEU A 46 -0.51 -48.31 -25.32
CA LEU A 46 -1.75 -47.56 -25.07
C LEU A 46 -2.66 -48.26 -24.04
N GLU A 47 -2.76 -49.59 -24.09
CA GLU A 47 -3.49 -50.37 -23.08
C GLU A 47 -2.80 -50.24 -21.71
N ALA A 48 -1.47 -50.25 -21.67
CA ALA A 48 -0.70 -50.16 -20.42
C ALA A 48 -0.83 -48.81 -19.71
N LEU A 49 -1.15 -47.71 -20.41
CA LEU A 49 -1.48 -46.42 -19.77
C LEU A 49 -2.71 -46.51 -18.86
N GLN A 50 -3.61 -47.46 -19.11
CA GLN A 50 -4.82 -47.70 -18.31
C GLN A 50 -4.62 -48.80 -17.25
N SER A 51 -3.40 -49.32 -17.07
CA SER A 51 -3.13 -50.40 -16.11
C SER A 51 -3.45 -49.97 -14.69
N THR A 52 -4.01 -50.86 -13.86
CA THR A 52 -4.18 -50.64 -12.42
C THR A 52 -2.86 -50.52 -11.67
N ASN A 53 -1.73 -50.92 -12.29
CA ASN A 53 -0.40 -50.82 -11.70
C ASN A 53 0.36 -49.60 -12.25
N GLN A 54 0.73 -48.68 -11.36
CA GLN A 54 1.44 -47.45 -11.69
C GLN A 54 2.79 -47.69 -12.39
N PHE A 55 3.49 -48.78 -12.07
CA PHE A 55 4.75 -49.12 -12.73
C PHE A 55 4.55 -49.32 -14.24
N TRP A 56 3.48 -50.01 -14.65
CA TRP A 56 3.21 -50.26 -16.07
C TRP A 56 2.78 -48.99 -16.79
N ARG A 57 2.00 -48.12 -16.14
CA ARG A 57 1.59 -46.84 -16.72
C ARG A 57 2.78 -45.92 -16.96
N LEU A 58 3.65 -45.74 -15.96
CA LEU A 58 4.85 -44.92 -16.08
C LEU A 58 5.85 -45.49 -17.11
N THR A 59 5.98 -46.82 -17.16
CA THR A 59 6.85 -47.48 -18.15
C THR A 59 6.32 -47.25 -19.57
N ALA A 60 5.01 -47.42 -19.78
CA ALA A 60 4.39 -47.18 -21.08
C ALA A 60 4.50 -45.71 -21.52
N GLN A 61 4.19 -44.77 -20.63
CA GLN A 61 4.35 -43.33 -20.89
C GLN A 61 5.79 -43.01 -21.30
N ARG A 62 6.78 -43.48 -20.53
CA ARG A 62 8.19 -43.26 -20.86
C ARG A 62 8.54 -43.83 -22.24
N MET A 63 8.12 -45.06 -22.54
CA MET A 63 8.43 -45.71 -23.80
C MET A 63 7.79 -45.00 -25.00
N LEU A 64 6.57 -44.50 -24.87
CA LEU A 64 5.90 -43.71 -25.90
C LEU A 64 6.63 -42.39 -26.19
N ILE A 65 7.11 -41.71 -25.14
CA ILE A 65 7.90 -40.48 -25.27
C ILE A 65 9.28 -40.75 -25.88
N GLU A 66 9.99 -41.78 -25.39
CA GLU A 66 11.31 -42.19 -25.90
C GLU A 66 11.27 -42.60 -27.37
N ASN A 67 10.16 -43.19 -27.82
CA ASN A 67 9.93 -43.53 -29.22
C ASN A 67 9.51 -42.35 -30.08
N ASN A 68 9.23 -41.18 -29.50
CA ASN A 68 8.64 -40.04 -30.20
C ASN A 68 7.38 -40.44 -31.00
N ALA A 69 6.46 -41.17 -30.36
CA ALA A 69 5.27 -41.78 -30.97
C ALA A 69 4.16 -40.76 -31.31
N THR A 70 4.50 -39.74 -32.11
CA THR A 70 3.60 -38.65 -32.56
C THR A 70 2.40 -39.16 -33.37
N GLU A 71 2.52 -40.32 -34.00
CA GLU A 71 1.43 -40.96 -34.74
C GLU A 71 0.25 -41.38 -33.85
N LEU A 72 0.47 -41.47 -32.53
CA LEU A 72 -0.53 -41.90 -31.54
C LEU A 72 -1.23 -40.72 -30.84
N GLU A 73 -0.98 -39.47 -31.25
CA GLU A 73 -1.61 -38.27 -30.65
C GLU A 73 -3.14 -38.34 -30.69
N GLY A 74 -3.72 -38.93 -31.75
CA GLY A 74 -5.16 -39.11 -31.89
C GLY A 74 -5.73 -40.07 -30.83
N GLU A 75 -5.08 -41.22 -30.63
CA GLU A 75 -5.44 -42.24 -29.65
C GLU A 75 -5.28 -41.70 -28.22
N LEU A 76 -4.18 -40.99 -27.94
CA LEU A 76 -3.94 -40.33 -26.66
C LEU A 76 -5.00 -39.25 -26.37
N THR A 77 -5.39 -38.48 -27.38
CA THR A 77 -6.50 -37.52 -27.28
C THR A 77 -7.81 -38.24 -26.92
N GLN A 78 -8.13 -39.36 -27.57
CA GLN A 78 -9.33 -40.13 -27.26
C GLN A 78 -9.33 -40.67 -25.83
N LEU A 79 -8.18 -41.09 -25.28
CA LEU A 79 -8.10 -41.52 -23.88
C LEU A 79 -8.55 -40.42 -22.90
N VAL A 80 -8.26 -39.15 -23.18
CA VAL A 80 -8.71 -38.03 -22.35
C VAL A 80 -10.20 -37.72 -22.55
N LEU A 81 -10.70 -37.86 -23.78
CA LEU A 81 -12.07 -37.49 -24.14
C LEU A 81 -13.14 -38.49 -23.65
N ARG A 82 -12.80 -39.77 -23.44
CA ARG A 82 -13.77 -40.80 -23.02
C ARG A 82 -14.24 -40.67 -21.57
N GLN A 83 -13.41 -40.10 -20.69
CA GLN A 83 -13.70 -39.95 -19.26
C GLN A 83 -14.01 -41.28 -18.54
N ASP A 84 -13.16 -42.28 -18.74
CA ASP A 84 -13.37 -43.65 -18.26
C ASP A 84 -12.89 -43.78 -16.81
N LEU A 85 -13.78 -43.54 -15.85
CA LEU A 85 -13.48 -43.70 -14.43
C LEU A 85 -13.37 -45.17 -14.02
N ASP A 86 -12.36 -45.49 -13.21
CA ASP A 86 -12.24 -46.75 -12.51
C ASP A 86 -13.16 -46.82 -11.28
N GLU A 87 -13.15 -47.97 -10.59
CA GLU A 87 -13.96 -48.23 -9.40
C GLU A 87 -13.65 -47.30 -8.21
N THR A 88 -12.53 -46.58 -8.26
CA THR A 88 -12.11 -45.58 -7.26
C THR A 88 -12.43 -44.14 -7.68
N GLY A 89 -13.04 -43.94 -8.85
CA GLY A 89 -13.39 -42.62 -9.38
C GLY A 89 -12.24 -41.87 -10.03
N PHE A 90 -11.14 -42.55 -10.37
CA PHE A 90 -10.00 -41.98 -11.08
C PHE A 90 -9.94 -42.47 -12.52
N ASP A 91 -9.34 -41.67 -13.41
CA ASP A 91 -9.04 -42.06 -14.78
C ASP A 91 -7.51 -41.99 -14.97
N PRO A 92 -6.78 -43.06 -14.62
CA PRO A 92 -5.33 -43.09 -14.78
C PRO A 92 -4.92 -43.06 -16.26
N GLY A 93 -5.75 -43.58 -17.16
CA GLY A 93 -5.51 -43.54 -18.60
C GLY A 93 -5.41 -42.12 -19.12
N ALA A 94 -6.40 -41.29 -18.80
CA ALA A 94 -6.42 -39.87 -19.16
C ALA A 94 -5.26 -39.08 -18.54
N VAL A 95 -4.91 -39.33 -17.26
CA VAL A 95 -3.75 -38.68 -16.61
C VAL A 95 -2.47 -38.96 -17.40
N HIS A 96 -2.20 -40.24 -17.69
CA HIS A 96 -0.97 -40.61 -18.38
C HIS A 96 -0.99 -40.26 -19.87
N ALA A 97 -2.17 -40.15 -20.50
CA ALA A 97 -2.31 -39.63 -21.85
C ALA A 97 -1.92 -38.14 -21.93
N LEU A 98 -2.41 -37.30 -20.99
CA LEU A 98 -2.04 -35.88 -20.91
C LEU A 98 -0.53 -35.68 -20.76
N TRP A 99 0.11 -36.43 -19.84
CA TRP A 99 1.56 -36.36 -19.65
C TRP A 99 2.36 -36.92 -20.83
N THR A 100 1.84 -37.93 -21.53
CA THR A 100 2.45 -38.43 -22.77
C THR A 100 2.39 -37.37 -23.87
N LEU A 101 1.23 -36.75 -24.11
CA LEU A 101 1.07 -35.66 -25.08
C LEU A 101 2.00 -34.48 -24.78
N HIS A 102 2.09 -34.09 -23.50
CA HIS A 102 3.03 -33.06 -23.05
C HIS A 102 4.50 -33.45 -23.28
N GLY A 103 4.87 -34.69 -22.98
CA GLY A 103 6.23 -35.19 -23.21
C GLY A 103 6.62 -35.30 -24.69
N LEU A 104 5.64 -35.47 -25.58
CA LEU A 104 5.83 -35.45 -27.03
C LEU A 104 5.88 -34.04 -27.64
N GLY A 105 5.52 -33.00 -26.86
CA GLY A 105 5.37 -31.64 -27.38
C GLY A 105 4.16 -31.46 -28.31
N ALA A 106 3.11 -32.26 -28.12
CA ALA A 106 1.91 -32.27 -28.94
C ALA A 106 0.94 -31.14 -28.57
N ASP A 107 1.34 -29.89 -28.81
CA ASP A 107 0.59 -28.69 -28.39
C ASP A 107 -0.82 -28.60 -29.00
N GLU A 108 -1.00 -29.02 -30.27
CA GLU A 108 -2.31 -29.04 -30.93
C GLU A 108 -3.26 -30.04 -30.25
N ALA A 109 -2.77 -31.25 -29.96
CA ALA A 109 -3.54 -32.27 -29.25
C ALA A 109 -3.89 -31.82 -27.82
N LEU A 110 -2.93 -31.22 -27.11
CA LEU A 110 -3.17 -30.64 -25.78
C LEU A 110 -4.23 -29.54 -25.82
N ALA A 111 -4.19 -28.64 -26.81
CA ALA A 111 -5.19 -27.59 -26.97
C ALA A 111 -6.61 -28.17 -27.19
N VAL A 112 -6.73 -29.28 -27.93
CA VAL A 112 -8.00 -29.97 -28.17
C VAL A 112 -8.60 -30.52 -26.88
N VAL A 113 -7.79 -31.16 -26.03
CA VAL A 113 -8.29 -31.85 -24.83
C VAL A 113 -8.31 -30.99 -23.57
N SER A 114 -7.66 -29.83 -23.58
CA SER A 114 -7.48 -28.96 -22.40
C SER A 114 -8.81 -28.60 -21.72
N ALA A 115 -9.81 -28.13 -22.48
CA ALA A 115 -11.10 -27.77 -21.90
C ALA A 115 -11.81 -28.97 -21.26
N THR A 116 -11.72 -30.15 -21.88
CA THR A 116 -12.29 -31.40 -21.35
C THR A 116 -11.56 -31.85 -20.08
N ALA A 117 -10.23 -31.75 -20.06
CA ALA A 117 -9.41 -32.11 -18.91
C ALA A 117 -9.72 -31.24 -17.68
N LEU A 118 -9.92 -29.92 -17.87
CA LEU A 118 -10.20 -28.97 -16.77
C LEU A 118 -11.55 -29.20 -16.07
N VAL A 119 -12.52 -29.85 -16.74
CA VAL A 119 -13.85 -30.16 -16.18
C VAL A 119 -14.08 -31.66 -15.98
N HIS A 120 -13.01 -32.46 -16.04
CA HIS A 120 -13.08 -33.91 -15.95
C HIS A 120 -13.57 -34.36 -14.55
N PRO A 121 -14.39 -35.43 -14.43
CA PRO A 121 -14.89 -35.89 -13.13
C PRO A 121 -13.78 -36.27 -12.12
N SER A 122 -12.72 -36.92 -12.58
CA SER A 122 -11.52 -37.23 -11.77
C SER A 122 -10.68 -35.98 -11.46
N PRO A 123 -10.43 -35.66 -10.17
CA PRO A 123 -9.56 -34.53 -9.78
C PRO A 123 -8.11 -34.72 -10.25
N ALA A 124 -7.63 -35.97 -10.35
CA ALA A 124 -6.29 -36.26 -10.85
C ALA A 124 -6.12 -35.84 -12.32
N VAL A 125 -7.16 -35.98 -13.13
CA VAL A 125 -7.16 -35.54 -14.54
C VAL A 125 -7.20 -34.02 -14.62
N ARG A 126 -8.01 -33.34 -13.79
CA ARG A 126 -8.04 -31.87 -13.74
C ARG A 126 -6.67 -31.30 -13.39
N LYS A 127 -5.98 -31.87 -12.40
CA LYS A 127 -4.59 -31.48 -12.04
C LYS A 127 -3.62 -31.69 -13.20
N ALA A 128 -3.63 -32.88 -13.80
CA ALA A 128 -2.78 -33.17 -14.95
C ALA A 128 -3.04 -32.17 -16.09
N GLY A 129 -4.31 -31.89 -16.39
CA GLY A 129 -4.72 -30.90 -17.40
C GLY A 129 -4.15 -29.52 -17.13
N ILE A 130 -4.26 -29.02 -15.90
CA ILE A 130 -3.67 -27.73 -15.48
C ILE A 130 -2.15 -27.73 -15.68
N GLN A 131 -1.46 -28.78 -15.23
CA GLN A 131 0.00 -28.84 -15.26
C GLN A 131 0.53 -28.90 -16.70
N THR A 132 -0.14 -29.66 -17.57
CA THR A 132 0.27 -29.84 -18.98
C THR A 132 -0.13 -28.69 -19.90
N LEU A 133 -0.94 -27.72 -19.44
CA LEU A 133 -1.31 -26.56 -20.26
C LEU A 133 -0.07 -25.77 -20.72
N PRO A 134 -0.01 -25.34 -21.99
CA PRO A 134 1.02 -24.40 -22.45
C PRO A 134 0.98 -23.08 -21.67
N LEU A 135 2.13 -22.43 -21.47
CA LEU A 135 2.24 -21.14 -20.78
C LEU A 135 1.87 -19.99 -21.74
N THR A 136 0.59 -19.87 -22.09
CA THR A 136 0.07 -18.87 -23.02
C THR A 136 -1.13 -18.11 -22.44
N VAL A 137 -1.43 -16.94 -23.00
CA VAL A 137 -2.61 -16.13 -22.63
C VAL A 137 -3.93 -16.88 -22.84
N ASP A 138 -4.02 -17.75 -23.84
CA ASP A 138 -5.24 -18.52 -24.09
C ASP A 138 -5.42 -19.66 -23.08
N SER A 139 -4.33 -20.30 -22.65
CA SER A 139 -4.35 -21.25 -21.53
C SER A 139 -4.80 -20.56 -20.24
N ALA A 140 -4.38 -19.32 -20.00
CA ALA A 140 -4.82 -18.55 -18.84
C ALA A 140 -6.33 -18.24 -18.86
N LYS A 141 -6.86 -17.86 -20.02
CA LYS A 141 -8.32 -17.69 -20.19
C LYS A 141 -9.08 -19.00 -19.95
N LEU A 142 -8.50 -20.15 -20.33
CA LEU A 142 -9.10 -21.46 -20.06
C LEU A 142 -9.14 -21.75 -18.55
N LEU A 143 -8.07 -21.49 -17.80
CA LEU A 143 -8.05 -21.63 -16.34
C LEU A 143 -9.12 -20.75 -15.69
N ALA A 144 -9.20 -19.48 -16.07
CA ALA A 144 -10.20 -18.55 -15.53
C ALA A 144 -11.65 -18.98 -15.85
N LYS A 145 -11.89 -19.58 -17.03
CA LYS A 145 -13.23 -19.99 -17.49
C LYS A 145 -13.76 -21.25 -16.81
N HIS A 146 -12.90 -22.21 -16.48
CA HIS A 146 -13.31 -23.58 -16.13
C HIS A 146 -13.38 -23.87 -14.62
N ARG A 147 -13.47 -22.84 -13.77
CA ARG A 147 -13.69 -22.94 -12.30
C ARG A 147 -12.66 -23.80 -11.55
N VAL A 148 -11.44 -23.95 -12.07
CA VAL A 148 -10.39 -24.74 -11.41
C VAL A 148 -9.87 -24.08 -10.12
N PHE A 149 -10.06 -22.77 -9.97
CA PHE A 149 -9.79 -22.05 -8.72
C PHE A 149 -10.89 -22.30 -7.68
N ALA A 150 -12.14 -22.55 -8.09
CA ALA A 150 -13.25 -22.87 -7.21
C ALA A 150 -13.47 -24.39 -6.99
N ASP A 151 -12.53 -25.24 -7.39
CA ASP A 151 -12.72 -26.69 -7.45
C ASP A 151 -13.05 -27.30 -6.08
N ASP A 152 -13.86 -28.36 -6.00
CA ASP A 152 -14.14 -28.99 -4.70
C ASP A 152 -12.89 -29.66 -4.08
N ASP A 153 -11.91 -30.04 -4.91
CA ASP A 153 -10.63 -30.61 -4.48
C ASP A 153 -9.58 -29.50 -4.27
N LEU A 154 -9.15 -29.30 -3.02
CA LEU A 154 -8.14 -28.30 -2.64
C LEU A 154 -6.83 -28.47 -3.40
N SER A 155 -6.46 -29.70 -3.77
CA SER A 155 -5.23 -29.96 -4.50
C SER A 155 -5.33 -29.55 -5.98
N VAL A 156 -6.53 -29.48 -6.55
CA VAL A 156 -6.77 -28.87 -7.88
C VAL A 156 -6.60 -27.35 -7.78
N ARG A 157 -7.18 -26.71 -6.77
CA ARG A 157 -7.05 -25.26 -6.53
C ARG A 157 -5.59 -24.82 -6.39
N LEU A 158 -4.84 -25.52 -5.54
CA LEU A 158 -3.41 -25.25 -5.35
C LEU A 158 -2.64 -25.39 -6.67
N THR A 159 -2.93 -26.43 -7.45
CA THR A 159 -2.29 -26.65 -8.76
C THR A 159 -2.61 -25.52 -9.74
N ALA A 160 -3.84 -25.00 -9.74
CA ALA A 160 -4.23 -23.87 -10.57
C ALA A 160 -3.47 -22.58 -10.21
N LEU A 161 -3.29 -22.31 -8.92
CA LEU A 161 -2.53 -21.15 -8.43
C LEU A 161 -1.05 -21.24 -8.81
N LEU A 162 -0.43 -22.41 -8.61
CA LEU A 162 0.97 -22.63 -9.02
C LEU A 162 1.13 -22.47 -10.53
N LYS A 163 0.18 -22.96 -11.33
CA LYS A 163 0.22 -22.79 -12.78
C LYS A 163 0.08 -21.32 -13.20
N ALA A 164 -0.77 -20.56 -12.50
CA ALA A 164 -0.90 -19.13 -12.73
C ALA A 164 0.40 -18.38 -12.41
N GLN A 165 1.15 -18.82 -11.40
CA GLN A 165 2.49 -18.30 -11.08
C GLN A 165 3.47 -18.50 -12.23
N ASP A 166 3.51 -19.71 -12.78
CA ASP A 166 4.40 -20.07 -13.89
C ASP A 166 4.11 -19.28 -15.18
N MET A 167 2.88 -18.76 -15.35
CA MET A 167 2.49 -17.97 -16.52
C MET A 167 3.04 -16.54 -16.53
N GLY A 168 3.57 -16.04 -15.41
CA GLY A 168 4.26 -14.76 -15.32
C GLY A 168 3.35 -13.51 -15.28
N PRO A 169 3.93 -12.33 -14.99
CA PRO A 169 3.22 -11.12 -14.59
C PRO A 169 2.34 -10.50 -15.70
N GLU A 170 2.62 -10.79 -16.97
CA GLU A 170 1.83 -10.28 -18.11
C GLU A 170 0.43 -10.91 -18.18
N VAL A 171 0.26 -12.08 -17.57
CA VAL A 171 -0.97 -12.88 -17.65
C VAL A 171 -1.73 -12.86 -16.32
N THR A 172 -1.06 -12.50 -15.22
CA THR A 172 -1.61 -12.34 -13.87
C THR A 172 -2.90 -11.52 -13.83
N PRO A 173 -3.05 -10.35 -14.50
CA PRO A 173 -4.29 -9.58 -14.45
C PRO A 173 -5.51 -10.32 -14.99
N THR A 174 -5.32 -11.27 -15.93
CA THR A 174 -6.41 -12.05 -16.54
C THR A 174 -6.89 -13.19 -15.63
N ILE A 175 -6.03 -13.70 -14.75
CA ILE A 175 -6.33 -14.83 -13.86
C ILE A 175 -6.61 -14.38 -12.43
N LEU A 176 -6.12 -13.21 -12.00
CA LEU A 176 -6.14 -12.78 -10.60
C LEU A 176 -7.56 -12.74 -10.00
N THR A 177 -8.55 -12.24 -10.75
CA THR A 177 -9.96 -12.27 -10.33
C THR A 177 -10.48 -13.69 -10.16
N ALA A 178 -10.15 -14.61 -11.06
CA ALA A 178 -10.56 -16.00 -10.95
C ALA A 178 -9.82 -16.73 -9.81
N ALA A 179 -8.55 -16.37 -9.55
CA ALA A 179 -7.73 -16.96 -8.49
C ALA A 179 -8.30 -16.72 -7.07
N GLN A 180 -9.04 -15.63 -6.86
CA GLN A 180 -9.74 -15.35 -5.60
C GLN A 180 -10.74 -16.45 -5.23
N GLU A 181 -11.30 -17.15 -6.22
CA GLU A 181 -12.23 -18.26 -5.97
C GLU A 181 -11.58 -19.44 -5.23
N ALA A 182 -10.24 -19.48 -5.13
CA ALA A 182 -9.52 -20.50 -4.37
C ALA A 182 -9.55 -20.31 -2.86
N LEU A 183 -9.80 -19.09 -2.38
CA LEU A 183 -9.69 -18.68 -0.98
C LEU A 183 -10.74 -19.29 -0.03
N PRO A 184 -12.01 -19.51 -0.41
CA PRO A 184 -13.01 -20.06 0.51
C PRO A 184 -12.64 -21.47 1.00
N GLY A 185 -12.35 -21.60 2.30
CA GLY A 185 -11.92 -22.88 2.90
C GLY A 185 -10.48 -23.29 2.57
N ALA A 186 -9.65 -22.33 2.12
CA ALA A 186 -8.24 -22.55 1.81
C ALA A 186 -7.42 -22.98 3.04
N ASP A 187 -6.44 -23.84 2.80
CA ASP A 187 -5.37 -24.12 3.76
C ASP A 187 -4.20 -23.15 3.61
N GLU A 188 -3.20 -23.25 4.49
CA GLU A 188 -2.00 -22.40 4.47
C GLU A 188 -1.24 -22.44 3.14
N TRP A 189 -1.31 -23.57 2.41
CA TRP A 189 -0.60 -23.76 1.15
C TRP A 189 -1.29 -23.04 -0.01
N ILE A 190 -2.62 -23.08 -0.05
CA ILE A 190 -3.42 -22.31 -1.01
C ILE A 190 -3.26 -20.81 -0.76
N LEU A 191 -3.27 -20.37 0.51
CA LEU A 191 -3.03 -18.97 0.86
C LEU A 191 -1.64 -18.52 0.43
N ALA A 192 -0.61 -19.32 0.70
CA ALA A 192 0.76 -19.02 0.29
C ALA A 192 0.90 -18.94 -1.24
N ALA A 193 0.28 -19.88 -1.98
CA ALA A 193 0.31 -19.89 -3.44
C ALA A 193 -0.47 -18.70 -4.04
N TYR A 194 -1.61 -18.33 -3.47
CA TYR A 194 -2.38 -17.14 -3.87
C TYR A 194 -1.57 -15.86 -3.64
N ASN A 195 -0.96 -15.72 -2.45
CA ASN A 195 -0.12 -14.57 -2.11
C ASN A 195 1.12 -14.44 -3.00
N ALA A 196 1.62 -15.56 -3.54
CA ALA A 196 2.78 -15.57 -4.44
C ALA A 196 2.44 -15.13 -5.88
N ILE A 197 1.18 -15.24 -6.31
CA ILE A 197 0.72 -14.76 -7.63
C ILE A 197 0.10 -13.37 -7.58
N THR A 198 -0.36 -12.93 -6.41
CA THR A 198 -0.73 -11.55 -6.17
C THR A 198 0.54 -10.73 -5.95
N PRO A 199 0.74 -9.58 -6.61
CA PRO A 199 1.66 -8.58 -6.09
C PRO A 199 1.24 -8.30 -4.65
N ILE A 200 2.14 -8.53 -3.69
CA ILE A 200 1.82 -8.40 -2.26
C ILE A 200 1.33 -6.97 -2.01
N GLY A 201 0.02 -6.84 -1.75
CA GLY A 201 -0.64 -5.63 -1.26
C GLY A 201 -1.55 -4.90 -2.25
N ILE A 202 -2.73 -5.44 -2.56
CA ILE A 202 -3.96 -4.66 -2.85
C ILE A 202 -5.18 -5.51 -2.41
N VAL A 203 -5.90 -5.10 -1.37
CA VAL A 203 -7.31 -5.46 -1.14
C VAL A 203 -8.13 -4.26 -1.60
N GLU A 204 -9.02 -4.51 -2.56
CA GLU A 204 -10.11 -3.66 -3.08
C GLU A 204 -9.80 -2.18 -3.35
N GLU A 205 -9.50 -1.85 -4.61
CA GLU A 205 -9.74 -0.51 -5.17
C GLU A 205 -11.02 -0.50 -6.01
N GLU A 206 -11.85 0.50 -5.76
CA GLU A 206 -12.91 0.94 -6.66
C GLU A 206 -12.34 1.28 -8.05
N SER A 207 -13.16 1.10 -9.08
CA SER A 207 -12.80 1.17 -10.50
C SER A 207 -12.07 2.46 -10.97
N GLU A 208 -11.11 2.29 -11.88
CA GLU A 208 -10.20 3.30 -12.50
C GLU A 208 -10.82 4.25 -13.58
N PRO A 209 -11.72 5.18 -13.22
CA PRO A 209 -11.62 6.52 -13.83
C PRO A 209 -11.18 7.61 -12.86
N GLU A 210 -11.38 7.39 -11.55
CA GLU A 210 -11.10 8.40 -10.52
C GLU A 210 -9.63 8.41 -10.07
N ALA A 211 -8.94 7.27 -10.00
CA ALA A 211 -7.54 7.21 -9.55
C ALA A 211 -6.54 7.96 -10.45
N GLN A 212 -6.77 8.03 -11.77
CA GLN A 212 -5.97 8.87 -12.66
C GLN A 212 -6.29 10.37 -12.55
N ALA A 213 -7.47 10.72 -12.03
CA ALA A 213 -7.83 12.11 -11.71
C ALA A 213 -7.27 12.52 -10.34
N GLU A 214 -7.34 11.65 -9.33
CA GLU A 214 -6.84 11.92 -7.98
C GLU A 214 -5.31 11.92 -7.89
N SER A 215 -4.61 11.07 -8.66
CA SER A 215 -3.15 11.14 -8.82
C SER A 215 -2.67 12.47 -9.44
N GLN A 216 -3.59 13.28 -9.98
CA GLN A 216 -3.31 14.60 -10.55
C GLN A 216 -3.86 15.75 -9.71
N MET A 217 -4.60 15.45 -8.64
CA MET A 217 -5.17 16.46 -7.76
C MET A 217 -4.25 16.66 -6.56
N LEU A 218 -3.82 17.91 -6.38
CA LEU A 218 -3.18 18.34 -5.13
C LEU A 218 -4.14 18.02 -3.96
N PRO A 219 -3.63 17.54 -2.82
CA PRO A 219 -4.50 17.20 -1.69
C PRO A 219 -5.31 18.43 -1.27
N PRO A 220 -6.53 18.26 -0.70
CA PRO A 220 -7.35 19.39 -0.31
C PRO A 220 -6.59 20.34 0.62
N ALA A 221 -6.60 21.63 0.32
CA ALA A 221 -6.03 22.64 1.20
C ALA A 221 -6.96 22.80 2.40
N ARG A 222 -6.53 22.39 3.59
CA ARG A 222 -7.25 22.62 4.85
C ARG A 222 -6.63 23.83 5.54
N LEU A 223 -7.35 24.95 5.51
CA LEU A 223 -6.91 26.24 6.03
C LEU A 223 -7.70 26.58 7.29
N GLU A 224 -7.03 27.15 8.29
CA GLU A 224 -7.69 27.70 9.48
C GLU A 224 -7.84 29.21 9.30
N LEU A 225 -9.02 29.73 9.65
CA LEU A 225 -9.30 31.16 9.68
C LEU A 225 -9.95 31.51 11.02
N THR A 226 -9.42 32.51 11.71
CA THR A 226 -9.96 32.88 13.02
C THR A 226 -10.52 34.31 13.04
N ALA A 227 -11.54 34.54 13.85
CA ALA A 227 -11.89 35.87 14.34
C ALA A 227 -11.38 36.00 15.79
N PRO A 228 -10.16 36.54 16.03
CA PRO A 228 -9.53 36.57 17.34
C PRO A 228 -10.25 37.50 18.33
N ASP A 229 -10.13 37.20 19.63
CA ASP A 229 -10.66 38.05 20.69
C ASP A 229 -10.02 39.46 20.68
N GLY A 230 -10.85 40.48 20.92
CA GLY A 230 -10.42 41.87 21.08
C GLY A 230 -9.95 42.61 19.82
N ILE A 231 -9.98 41.98 18.64
CA ILE A 231 -9.54 42.61 17.38
C ILE A 231 -10.57 42.37 16.27
N MET A 232 -11.07 43.45 15.66
CA MET A 232 -12.04 43.44 14.56
C MET A 232 -11.38 43.18 13.19
N ARG A 233 -10.63 42.09 13.06
CA ARG A 233 -9.93 41.64 11.84
C ARG A 233 -9.90 40.11 11.83
N PHE A 234 -9.68 39.49 10.67
CA PHE A 234 -9.34 38.07 10.66
C PHE A 234 -7.94 37.86 11.27
N GLY A 235 -7.70 36.73 11.93
CA GLY A 235 -6.38 36.38 12.46
C GLY A 235 -5.35 36.25 11.33
N GLU A 236 -5.80 35.69 10.21
CA GLU A 236 -5.04 35.51 8.98
C GLU A 236 -5.52 36.51 7.92
N GLU A 237 -4.70 37.53 7.64
CA GLU A 237 -4.99 38.51 6.57
C GLU A 237 -4.81 37.89 5.16
N THR A 238 -4.01 36.83 5.06
CA THR A 238 -3.75 36.11 3.81
C THR A 238 -3.80 34.61 4.04
N LEU A 239 -4.67 33.95 3.29
CA LEU A 239 -4.74 32.49 3.17
C LEU A 239 -4.08 32.08 1.85
N LYS A 240 -3.40 30.93 1.82
CA LYS A 240 -2.68 30.46 0.64
C LYS A 240 -3.09 29.04 0.27
N ALA A 241 -3.36 28.82 -1.00
CA ALA A 241 -3.59 27.50 -1.57
C ALA A 241 -3.07 27.47 -3.02
N PHE A 242 -3.08 26.29 -3.63
CA PHE A 242 -2.67 26.10 -5.01
C PHE A 242 -3.86 25.95 -5.95
N ALA A 243 -3.66 26.38 -7.20
CA ALA A 243 -4.66 26.28 -8.26
C ALA A 243 -5.08 24.81 -8.47
N GLY A 244 -6.39 24.58 -8.54
CA GLY A 244 -6.95 23.23 -8.71
C GLY A 244 -7.10 22.40 -7.43
N GLN A 245 -6.69 22.90 -6.25
CA GLN A 245 -7.02 22.26 -4.96
C GLN A 245 -8.49 22.45 -4.60
N GLU A 246 -9.14 21.41 -4.06
CA GLU A 246 -10.31 21.64 -3.20
C GLU A 246 -9.84 22.38 -1.94
N ILE A 247 -10.54 23.45 -1.53
CA ILE A 247 -10.12 24.28 -0.40
C ILE A 247 -11.19 24.19 0.68
N ARG A 248 -10.83 23.63 1.83
CA ARG A 248 -11.65 23.64 3.03
C ARG A 248 -11.10 24.67 4.00
N ILE A 249 -11.93 25.63 4.39
CA ILE A 249 -11.60 26.61 5.42
C ILE A 249 -12.40 26.29 6.67
N ASP A 250 -11.69 26.00 7.76
CA ASP A 250 -12.26 25.85 9.10
C ASP A 250 -12.24 27.23 9.78
N PHE A 251 -13.42 27.83 9.92
CA PHE A 251 -13.60 29.14 10.53
C PHE A 251 -13.96 29.00 12.02
N VAL A 252 -13.21 29.68 12.88
CA VAL A 252 -13.43 29.68 14.34
C VAL A 252 -13.65 31.10 14.84
N ASN A 253 -14.79 31.35 15.48
CA ASN A 253 -15.05 32.64 16.10
C ASN A 253 -14.60 32.66 17.57
N LEU A 254 -13.54 33.40 17.88
CA LEU A 254 -13.06 33.64 19.24
C LEU A 254 -13.41 35.05 19.75
N HIS A 255 -14.07 35.85 18.93
CA HIS A 255 -14.47 37.22 19.25
C HIS A 255 -15.89 37.24 19.87
N PRO A 256 -16.18 38.15 20.82
CA PRO A 256 -17.52 38.24 21.44
C PRO A 256 -18.65 38.61 20.46
N ASP A 257 -18.35 39.40 19.44
CA ASP A 257 -19.29 39.76 18.37
C ASP A 257 -19.48 38.62 17.35
N LEU A 258 -20.58 38.70 16.59
CA LEU A 258 -20.92 37.74 15.55
C LEU A 258 -20.02 37.91 14.32
N HIS A 259 -19.59 36.81 13.72
CA HIS A 259 -18.75 36.85 12.52
C HIS A 259 -19.06 35.73 11.54
N ASN A 260 -18.79 35.99 10.27
CA ASN A 260 -18.71 34.98 9.23
C ASN A 260 -17.56 35.31 8.27
N ALA A 261 -17.29 34.40 7.34
CA ALA A 261 -16.39 34.63 6.24
C ALA A 261 -17.13 34.38 4.91
N VAL A 262 -17.02 35.35 4.00
CA VAL A 262 -17.60 35.31 2.65
C VAL A 262 -16.47 35.44 1.65
N PHE A 263 -16.24 34.39 0.87
CA PHE A 263 -15.21 34.32 -0.17
C PHE A 263 -15.79 34.79 -1.50
N LEU A 264 -15.10 35.73 -2.16
CA LEU A 264 -15.60 36.41 -3.35
C LEU A 264 -14.80 36.01 -4.59
N LYS A 265 -15.44 36.09 -5.75
CA LYS A 265 -14.79 35.85 -7.05
C LYS A 265 -13.67 36.85 -7.29
N MET A 266 -12.62 36.39 -7.98
CA MET A 266 -11.54 37.24 -8.44
C MET A 266 -12.08 38.44 -9.25
N GLY A 267 -11.58 39.64 -8.96
CA GLY A 267 -12.00 40.88 -9.62
C GLY A 267 -13.29 41.51 -9.09
N THR A 268 -13.91 40.95 -8.04
CA THR A 268 -15.05 41.58 -7.36
C THR A 268 -14.62 42.92 -6.74
N ASP A 269 -15.37 43.99 -7.02
CA ASP A 269 -15.19 45.28 -6.38
C ASP A 269 -15.67 45.20 -4.92
N VAL A 270 -14.71 45.01 -4.02
CA VAL A 270 -14.94 44.79 -2.59
C VAL A 270 -15.61 46.01 -1.93
N GLU A 271 -15.29 47.23 -2.37
CA GLU A 271 -15.88 48.45 -1.79
C GLU A 271 -17.34 48.59 -2.21
N ALA A 272 -17.65 48.31 -3.48
CA ALA A 272 -19.03 48.27 -3.95
C ALA A 272 -19.84 47.14 -3.31
N PHE A 273 -19.23 45.96 -3.15
CA PHE A 273 -19.86 44.83 -2.46
C PHE A 273 -20.18 45.18 -1.00
N GLY A 274 -19.21 45.72 -0.27
CA GLY A 274 -19.38 46.16 1.12
C GLY A 274 -20.48 47.21 1.32
N LYS A 275 -20.54 48.21 0.43
CA LYS A 275 -21.64 49.21 0.43
C LYS A 275 -23.02 48.58 0.25
N ASP A 276 -23.13 47.51 -0.53
CA ASP A 276 -24.39 46.80 -0.70
C ASP A 276 -24.75 45.96 0.53
N LEU A 277 -23.76 45.44 1.28
CA LEU A 277 -24.00 44.82 2.58
C LEU A 277 -24.59 45.83 3.58
N ASP A 278 -23.99 47.02 3.65
CA ASP A 278 -24.46 48.12 4.51
C ASP A 278 -25.86 48.60 4.10
N ALA A 279 -26.22 48.56 2.82
CA ALA A 279 -27.57 48.88 2.39
C ALA A 279 -28.56 47.76 2.77
N TYR A 280 -28.16 46.50 2.58
CA TYR A 280 -29.00 45.33 2.79
C TYR A 280 -29.31 45.06 4.26
N MET A 281 -28.42 45.40 5.19
CA MET A 281 -28.64 45.22 6.64
C MET A 281 -29.93 45.88 7.15
N THR A 282 -30.44 46.91 6.46
CA THR A 282 -31.69 47.59 6.83
C THR A 282 -32.95 46.79 6.47
N THR A 283 -32.79 45.67 5.75
CA THR A 283 -33.87 44.77 5.34
C THR A 283 -34.22 43.81 6.49
N PRO A 284 -35.50 43.62 6.83
CA PRO A 284 -35.91 42.73 7.92
C PRO A 284 -35.47 41.27 7.79
N THR A 285 -35.21 40.79 6.57
CA THR A 285 -34.83 39.41 6.25
C THR A 285 -33.32 39.24 6.04
N SER A 286 -32.51 40.26 6.35
CA SER A 286 -31.07 40.21 6.08
C SER A 286 -30.35 39.12 6.87
N ALA A 287 -30.81 38.83 8.09
CA ALA A 287 -30.30 37.72 8.90
C ALA A 287 -30.61 36.34 8.29
N ASP A 288 -31.74 36.18 7.59
CA ASP A 288 -32.15 34.91 6.97
C ASP A 288 -31.21 34.47 5.83
N THR A 289 -30.39 35.40 5.34
CA THR A 289 -29.40 35.16 4.27
C THR A 289 -27.97 35.42 4.76
N GLU A 290 -27.72 35.31 6.06
CA GLU A 290 -26.40 35.52 6.68
C GLU A 290 -25.79 36.88 6.31
N TYR A 291 -26.65 37.89 6.14
CA TYR A 291 -26.32 39.25 5.69
C TYR A 291 -25.73 39.36 4.29
N ILE A 292 -25.79 38.30 3.48
CA ILE A 292 -25.40 38.32 2.08
C ILE A 292 -26.62 38.71 1.23
N PRO A 293 -26.58 39.84 0.49
CA PRO A 293 -27.68 40.26 -0.37
C PRO A 293 -27.90 39.22 -1.49
N PRO A 294 -29.14 38.78 -1.76
CA PRO A 294 -29.41 37.84 -2.86
C PRO A 294 -28.92 38.35 -4.23
N ALA A 295 -28.91 39.67 -4.43
CA ALA A 295 -28.40 40.30 -5.65
C ALA A 295 -26.87 40.23 -5.81
N ARG A 296 -26.15 39.75 -4.79
CA ARG A 296 -24.70 39.59 -4.75
C ARG A 296 -24.26 38.13 -4.70
N SER A 297 -25.20 37.17 -4.71
CA SER A 297 -24.88 35.75 -4.62
C SER A 297 -24.00 35.28 -5.78
N GLN A 298 -24.11 35.89 -6.97
CA GLN A 298 -23.25 35.55 -8.10
C GLN A 298 -21.78 35.95 -7.92
N ASP A 299 -21.47 36.85 -6.98
CA ASP A 299 -20.11 37.31 -6.70
C ASP A 299 -19.44 36.44 -5.61
N VAL A 300 -20.20 35.57 -4.94
CA VAL A 300 -19.73 34.71 -3.82
C VAL A 300 -19.30 33.34 -4.33
N LEU A 301 -18.12 32.89 -3.91
CA LEU A 301 -17.59 31.54 -4.13
C LEU A 301 -18.07 30.55 -3.05
N GLY A 302 -18.18 31.04 -1.81
CA GLY A 302 -18.67 30.28 -0.67
C GLY A 302 -18.70 31.17 0.57
N SER A 303 -19.47 30.76 1.58
CA SER A 303 -19.55 31.48 2.84
C SER A 303 -19.79 30.54 4.01
N THR A 304 -19.36 30.95 5.19
CA THR A 304 -19.77 30.33 6.44
C THR A 304 -21.13 30.86 6.89
N GLY A 305 -21.78 30.16 7.82
CA GLY A 305 -22.85 30.77 8.62
C GLY A 305 -22.28 31.82 9.59
N VAL A 306 -23.14 32.68 10.13
CA VAL A 306 -22.78 33.62 11.19
C VAL A 306 -22.60 32.86 12.50
N LEU A 307 -21.40 32.96 13.07
CA LEU A 307 -20.98 32.27 14.28
C LEU A 307 -20.97 33.20 15.48
N SER A 308 -21.37 32.65 16.63
CA SER A 308 -21.21 33.23 17.96
C SER A 308 -19.85 32.85 18.57
N LEU A 309 -19.51 33.48 19.71
CA LEU A 309 -18.29 33.17 20.45
C LEU A 309 -18.14 31.67 20.75
N GLY A 310 -17.00 31.11 20.35
CA GLY A 310 -16.60 29.72 20.58
C GLY A 310 -17.16 28.73 19.57
N GLU A 311 -17.97 29.16 18.60
CA GLU A 311 -18.46 28.30 17.53
C GLU A 311 -17.42 28.17 16.41
N SER A 312 -17.48 27.04 15.71
CA SER A 312 -16.68 26.79 14.51
C SER A 312 -17.52 26.11 13.43
N ILE A 313 -17.19 26.39 12.16
CA ILE A 313 -17.80 25.77 10.99
C ILE A 313 -16.81 25.69 9.85
N SER A 314 -16.97 24.71 8.98
CA SER A 314 -16.17 24.59 7.76
C SER A 314 -16.95 25.06 6.54
N VAL A 315 -16.27 25.73 5.62
CA VAL A 315 -16.75 25.99 4.27
C VAL A 315 -15.80 25.36 3.26
N THR A 316 -16.34 24.68 2.25
CA THR A 316 -15.56 24.15 1.13
C THR A 316 -15.79 25.05 -0.08
N LEU A 317 -14.70 25.44 -0.74
CA LEU A 317 -14.72 26.15 -2.01
C LEU A 317 -14.38 25.18 -3.14
N ASP A 318 -15.07 25.32 -4.26
CA ASP A 318 -14.72 24.63 -5.50
C ASP A 318 -13.28 25.00 -5.92
N PRO A 319 -12.56 24.10 -6.61
CA PRO A 319 -11.22 24.37 -7.10
C PRO A 319 -11.09 25.68 -7.87
N LEU A 320 -10.19 26.55 -7.39
CA LEU A 320 -9.98 27.88 -7.95
C LEU A 320 -8.78 27.90 -8.91
N THR A 321 -8.82 28.81 -9.89
CA THR A 321 -7.67 29.11 -10.75
C THR A 321 -6.71 30.07 -10.06
N GLU A 322 -5.45 30.12 -10.52
CA GLU A 322 -4.47 31.10 -10.05
C GLU A 322 -5.05 32.54 -10.03
N GLY A 323 -4.80 33.25 -8.92
CA GLY A 323 -5.30 34.59 -8.70
C GLY A 323 -5.48 34.93 -7.22
N THR A 324 -5.90 36.17 -6.97
CA THR A 324 -6.20 36.66 -5.62
C THR A 324 -7.70 36.84 -5.46
N TYR A 325 -8.26 36.18 -4.45
CA TYR A 325 -9.68 36.15 -4.15
C TYR A 325 -9.93 36.86 -2.82
N PRO A 326 -10.70 37.95 -2.79
CA PRO A 326 -10.98 38.63 -1.53
C PRO A 326 -11.95 37.81 -0.68
N PHE A 327 -11.79 37.87 0.63
CA PHE A 327 -12.81 37.43 1.57
C PHE A 327 -13.06 38.49 2.64
N LEU A 328 -14.28 38.54 3.14
CA LEU A 328 -14.73 39.53 4.12
C LEU A 328 -15.76 38.98 5.10
N CYS A 329 -15.98 39.67 6.21
CA CYS A 329 -17.11 39.42 7.10
C CYS A 329 -18.33 40.23 6.63
N SER A 330 -19.47 39.57 6.38
CA SER A 330 -20.70 40.24 5.94
C SER A 330 -21.60 40.71 7.07
N VAL A 331 -21.24 40.40 8.33
CA VAL A 331 -21.96 40.93 9.50
C VAL A 331 -21.95 42.47 9.44
N PRO A 332 -23.09 43.12 9.72
CA PRO A 332 -23.24 44.54 9.43
C PRO A 332 -22.16 45.43 10.05
N GLY A 333 -21.49 46.23 9.23
CA GLY A 333 -20.42 47.14 9.64
C GLY A 333 -19.04 46.49 9.84
N HIS A 334 -18.89 45.17 9.68
CA HIS A 334 -17.62 44.47 9.92
C HIS A 334 -16.70 44.49 8.70
N TRP A 335 -17.28 44.45 7.49
CA TRP A 335 -16.55 44.29 6.23
C TRP A 335 -15.44 45.31 6.00
N ALA A 336 -15.58 46.55 6.51
CA ALA A 336 -14.57 47.60 6.32
C ALA A 336 -13.26 47.34 7.08
N LEU A 337 -13.29 46.48 8.12
CA LEU A 337 -12.15 46.16 8.97
C LEU A 337 -11.73 44.68 8.84
N MET A 338 -12.69 43.80 8.54
CA MET A 338 -12.49 42.36 8.42
C MET A 338 -12.42 41.93 6.95
N LEU A 339 -11.24 42.11 6.38
CA LEU A 339 -10.89 41.80 5.01
C LEU A 339 -9.62 40.94 4.99
N GLY A 340 -9.58 39.99 4.07
CA GLY A 340 -8.38 39.22 3.77
C GLY A 340 -8.35 38.76 2.31
N THR A 341 -7.26 38.10 1.95
CA THR A 341 -7.04 37.58 0.60
C THR A 341 -6.73 36.10 0.63
N LEU A 342 -7.45 35.31 -0.18
CA LEU A 342 -7.08 33.97 -0.54
C LEU A 342 -6.21 34.04 -1.80
N GLU A 343 -4.91 33.84 -1.63
CA GLU A 343 -3.94 33.76 -2.71
C GLU A 343 -3.89 32.34 -3.25
N ILE A 344 -4.35 32.18 -4.48
CA ILE A 344 -4.21 30.93 -5.23
C ILE A 344 -3.03 31.12 -6.16
N THR A 345 -1.93 30.44 -5.88
CA THR A 345 -0.80 30.41 -6.80
C THR A 345 -0.90 29.18 -7.67
N THR A 346 -0.29 29.19 -8.85
CA THR A 346 0.03 27.92 -9.50
C THR A 346 0.82 27.09 -8.48
N ALA A 347 0.44 25.82 -8.27
CA ALA A 347 1.40 24.90 -7.66
C ALA A 347 2.69 25.05 -8.45
N PRO A 348 3.88 25.09 -7.82
CA PRO A 348 5.12 25.03 -8.59
C PRO A 348 4.91 23.93 -9.61
N ASP A 349 5.11 24.22 -10.91
CA ASP A 349 4.93 23.25 -12.00
C ASP A 349 5.43 21.93 -11.44
N LEU A 350 4.54 21.03 -11.00
CA LEU A 350 4.96 19.77 -10.43
C LEU A 350 5.55 19.12 -11.65
N PRO A 351 6.89 19.03 -11.78
CA PRO A 351 7.43 18.48 -12.97
C PRO A 351 6.97 17.03 -12.85
N ARG A 352 6.05 16.61 -13.73
CA ARG A 352 5.78 15.19 -13.99
C ARG A 352 7.00 14.58 -14.67
N ASN A 353 8.16 14.77 -14.07
CA ASN A 353 9.39 14.12 -14.45
C ASN A 353 10.02 13.54 -13.18
N ASP A 354 10.74 12.47 -13.39
CA ASP A 354 11.20 11.51 -12.40
C ASP A 354 12.28 12.08 -11.43
N ALA A 355 12.27 13.38 -11.08
CA ALA A 355 13.41 14.12 -10.50
C ALA A 355 13.15 15.00 -9.25
N GLY A 356 11.90 15.28 -8.83
CA GLY A 356 11.60 16.08 -7.62
C GLY A 356 11.04 17.50 -7.86
N TRP A 357 10.92 18.34 -6.81
CA TRP A 357 10.47 19.75 -6.88
C TRP A 357 11.02 20.64 -5.75
N THR A 358 10.86 21.96 -5.89
CA THR A 358 11.36 22.97 -4.94
C THR A 358 10.28 23.99 -4.58
N TRP A 359 10.18 24.34 -3.29
CA TRP A 359 9.51 25.56 -2.82
C TRP A 359 10.56 26.59 -2.42
N GLU A 360 10.54 27.73 -3.12
CA GLU A 360 11.51 28.80 -2.88
C GLU A 360 11.21 29.53 -1.57
N GLY A 361 12.25 29.64 -0.74
CA GLY A 361 12.22 30.42 0.49
C GLY A 361 12.33 31.93 0.21
N SER A 362 11.79 32.72 1.12
CA SER A 362 11.90 34.18 1.10
C SER A 362 13.30 34.71 1.45
N ASN A 363 14.13 33.91 2.13
CA ASN A 363 15.53 34.24 2.41
C ASN A 363 16.47 33.40 1.52
N PRO A 364 17.07 34.00 0.48
CA PRO A 364 17.98 33.28 -0.42
C PRO A 364 19.31 32.91 0.24
N GLU A 365 19.65 33.51 1.38
CA GLU A 365 20.87 33.19 2.15
C GLU A 365 20.66 32.03 3.13
N ALA A 366 19.41 31.59 3.33
CA ALA A 366 19.12 30.49 4.22
C ALA A 366 19.38 29.15 3.53
N ASN A 367 20.20 28.31 4.16
CA ASN A 367 20.47 26.95 3.72
C ASN A 367 19.16 26.12 3.60
N PRO A 368 18.96 25.37 2.50
CA PRO A 368 17.70 24.69 2.22
C PRO A 368 17.41 23.51 3.17
N ILE A 369 16.17 23.06 3.19
CA ILE A 369 15.78 21.74 3.69
C ILE A 369 15.73 20.80 2.49
N VAL A 370 16.34 19.61 2.60
CA VAL A 370 16.33 18.60 1.55
C VAL A 370 15.59 17.37 2.03
N TYR A 371 14.61 16.90 1.27
CA TYR A 371 13.82 15.71 1.54
C TYR A 371 13.98 14.72 0.39
N LEU A 372 14.59 13.57 0.67
CA LEU A 372 14.68 12.45 -0.27
C LEU A 372 13.61 11.40 0.08
N ALA A 373 12.69 11.13 -0.84
CA ALA A 373 11.70 10.04 -0.73
C ALA A 373 11.51 9.33 -2.07
N GLY A 374 11.06 8.08 -2.09
CA GLY A 374 10.80 7.35 -3.33
C GLY A 374 11.69 6.13 -3.63
N SER A 375 11.38 5.44 -4.73
CA SER A 375 11.99 4.19 -5.20
C SER A 375 12.73 4.44 -6.51
N VAL A 376 14.04 4.15 -6.56
CA VAL A 376 14.88 4.27 -7.77
C VAL A 376 14.57 3.15 -8.77
N SER A 377 13.34 3.07 -9.29
CA SER A 377 12.98 2.44 -10.56
C SER A 377 11.52 2.71 -10.88
N ARG A 378 11.25 3.21 -12.09
CA ARG A 378 9.90 3.33 -12.67
C ARG A 378 9.08 2.06 -12.43
N GLY A 379 8.07 2.13 -11.56
CA GLY A 379 7.08 1.05 -11.41
C GLY A 379 6.68 0.62 -9.99
N SER A 380 7.26 1.17 -8.93
CA SER A 380 6.83 0.85 -7.54
C SER A 380 5.69 1.78 -7.09
N GLN A 381 4.43 1.41 -7.35
CA GLN A 381 3.24 2.23 -7.07
C GLN A 381 2.72 2.18 -5.61
N SER A 382 3.40 1.52 -4.68
CA SER A 382 2.85 1.23 -3.34
C SER A 382 2.95 2.34 -2.30
N HIS A 383 3.35 3.56 -2.66
CA HIS A 383 3.48 4.63 -1.68
C HIS A 383 3.33 5.99 -2.35
N HIS A 384 2.42 6.81 -1.86
CA HIS A 384 2.26 8.20 -2.28
C HIS A 384 3.39 9.09 -1.74
N HIS A 385 4.66 8.69 -1.80
CA HIS A 385 5.83 9.39 -1.20
C HIS A 385 5.80 10.89 -1.48
N ALA A 386 5.55 11.23 -2.74
CA ALA A 386 5.45 12.61 -3.18
C ALA A 386 4.33 13.39 -2.47
N ARG A 387 3.15 12.77 -2.28
CA ARG A 387 2.01 13.39 -1.60
C ARG A 387 2.22 13.47 -0.08
N VAL A 388 2.61 12.36 0.55
CA VAL A 388 2.66 12.29 2.01
C VAL A 388 3.92 12.93 2.59
N PHE A 389 5.09 12.53 2.11
CA PHE A 389 6.37 13.01 2.62
C PHE A 389 6.81 14.29 1.90
N GLY A 390 6.67 14.32 0.57
CA GLY A 390 7.07 15.48 -0.20
C GLY A 390 6.16 16.68 0.04
N PHE A 391 4.85 16.49 -0.03
CA PHE A 391 3.90 17.58 0.03
C PHE A 391 3.39 17.83 1.46
N ALA A 392 2.76 16.85 2.12
CA ALA A 392 2.16 17.09 3.43
C ALA A 392 3.21 17.40 4.53
N ASP A 393 4.24 16.56 4.66
CA ASP A 393 5.34 16.83 5.61
C ASP A 393 6.17 18.03 5.15
N GLY A 394 6.40 18.13 3.84
CA GLY A 394 7.07 19.28 3.26
C GLY A 394 6.42 20.60 3.66
N GLN A 395 5.09 20.75 3.58
CA GLN A 395 4.41 22.01 3.93
C GLN A 395 4.72 22.42 5.37
N LEU A 396 4.76 21.45 6.29
CA LEU A 396 5.09 21.68 7.68
C LEU A 396 6.56 22.05 7.88
N LEU A 397 7.47 21.45 7.10
CA LEU A 397 8.91 21.74 7.10
C LEU A 397 9.22 23.10 6.45
N PHE A 398 8.51 23.47 5.39
CA PHE A 398 8.59 24.78 4.74
C PHE A 398 8.07 25.88 5.68
N GLY A 399 6.99 25.60 6.41
CA GLY A 399 6.46 26.48 7.44
C GLY A 399 6.12 27.87 6.90
N LYS A 400 6.82 28.91 7.38
CA LYS A 400 6.62 30.30 6.94
C LYS A 400 7.35 30.65 5.63
N GLY A 401 8.07 29.70 5.04
CA GLY A 401 8.88 29.94 3.84
C GLY A 401 10.08 30.86 4.12
N ASP A 402 10.68 30.75 5.30
CA ASP A 402 11.94 31.42 5.66
C ASP A 402 13.15 30.84 4.91
N ARG A 403 13.07 29.60 4.42
CA ARG A 403 14.13 28.92 3.66
C ARG A 403 13.55 28.04 2.59
N THR A 404 14.37 27.72 1.58
CA THR A 404 13.97 26.85 0.47
C THR A 404 13.78 25.41 0.96
N PHE A 405 12.73 24.75 0.49
CA PHE A 405 12.48 23.32 0.69
C PHE A 405 12.63 22.59 -0.65
N ILE A 406 13.39 21.51 -0.69
CA ILE A 406 13.71 20.75 -1.89
C ILE A 406 13.31 19.30 -1.66
N TYR A 407 12.42 18.78 -2.48
CA TYR A 407 12.06 17.38 -2.55
C TYR A 407 12.75 16.71 -3.75
N THR A 408 13.27 15.51 -3.57
CA THR A 408 13.85 14.69 -4.65
C THR A 408 13.52 13.22 -4.45
N GLU A 409 13.43 12.48 -5.56
CA GLU A 409 13.35 11.00 -5.56
C GLU A 409 14.60 10.34 -6.12
N THR A 410 15.60 11.16 -6.46
CA THR A 410 16.83 10.71 -7.14
C THR A 410 18.02 10.89 -6.21
N PRO A 411 18.56 9.80 -5.65
CA PRO A 411 19.77 9.83 -4.83
C PRO A 411 21.01 9.63 -5.72
N GLU A 412 21.13 10.44 -6.77
CA GLU A 412 22.24 10.40 -7.75
C GLU A 412 23.10 11.67 -7.61
N ASP A 413 24.03 11.92 -8.54
CA ASP A 413 25.02 13.02 -8.42
C ASP A 413 24.42 14.39 -8.05
N ALA A 414 23.26 14.75 -8.59
CA ALA A 414 22.58 16.01 -8.26
C ALA A 414 22.15 16.11 -6.78
N PHE A 415 21.89 14.98 -6.13
CA PHE A 415 21.57 14.93 -4.70
C PHE A 415 22.79 15.23 -3.82
N VAL A 416 23.99 14.86 -4.26
CA VAL A 416 25.24 15.19 -3.55
C VAL A 416 25.38 16.71 -3.43
N ASP A 417 25.19 17.43 -4.54
CA ASP A 417 25.26 18.89 -4.58
C ASP A 417 24.22 19.57 -3.66
N LEU A 418 23.04 18.97 -3.49
CA LEU A 418 22.01 19.47 -2.57
C LEU A 418 22.45 19.38 -1.10
N LEU A 419 23.22 18.34 -0.74
CA LEU A 419 23.65 18.10 0.64
C LEU A 419 24.79 19.02 1.09
N ASP A 420 25.54 19.63 0.17
CA ASP A 420 26.63 20.55 0.51
C ASP A 420 26.19 21.65 1.48
N ASN A 421 24.99 22.20 1.27
CA ASN A 421 24.44 23.30 2.06
C ASN A 421 23.09 22.98 2.71
N ALA A 422 22.64 21.72 2.72
CA ALA A 422 21.40 21.36 3.41
C ALA A 422 21.50 21.72 4.90
N SER A 423 20.49 22.41 5.44
CA SER A 423 20.34 22.71 6.87
C SER A 423 19.68 21.56 7.63
N LEU A 424 18.83 20.78 6.94
CA LEU A 424 18.20 19.55 7.41
C LEU A 424 18.08 18.61 6.23
N LEU A 425 18.42 17.34 6.46
CA LEU A 425 18.13 16.24 5.54
C LEU A 425 17.00 15.40 6.12
N ALA A 426 15.97 15.11 5.33
CA ALA A 426 14.93 14.13 5.64
C ALA A 426 14.98 12.96 4.65
N LEU A 427 14.86 11.73 5.16
CA LEU A 427 14.90 10.49 4.39
C LEU A 427 13.62 9.71 4.60
N ALA A 428 12.92 9.37 3.52
CA ALA A 428 11.81 8.42 3.50
C ALA A 428 11.93 7.42 2.33
N ASN A 429 13.15 7.13 1.89
CA ASN A 429 13.38 6.18 0.81
C ASN A 429 13.24 4.73 1.31
N ASN A 430 12.49 3.91 0.57
CA ASN A 430 12.35 2.49 0.87
C ASN A 430 13.38 1.61 0.14
N LYS A 431 14.00 2.13 -0.94
CA LYS A 431 15.05 1.45 -1.69
C LYS A 431 16.43 1.87 -1.22
N PRO A 432 17.45 0.99 -1.37
CA PRO A 432 18.82 1.34 -1.01
C PRO A 432 19.36 2.49 -1.87
N ILE A 433 20.17 3.35 -1.26
CA ILE A 433 20.87 4.43 -1.95
C ILE A 433 22.07 3.83 -2.69
N GLY A 434 21.94 3.64 -4.01
CA GLY A 434 22.88 2.87 -4.83
C GLY A 434 24.27 3.51 -4.95
N ASN A 435 24.33 4.82 -5.15
CA ASN A 435 25.56 5.57 -5.37
C ASN A 435 26.37 5.71 -4.06
N GLU A 436 27.66 5.40 -4.10
CA GLU A 436 28.58 5.56 -2.97
C GLU A 436 28.76 7.04 -2.58
N ASP A 437 28.86 7.95 -3.55
CA ASP A 437 29.05 9.37 -3.31
C ASP A 437 27.86 9.98 -2.55
N SER A 438 26.64 9.54 -2.88
CA SER A 438 25.43 9.93 -2.14
C SER A 438 25.44 9.45 -0.69
N ARG A 439 25.89 8.21 -0.44
CA ARG A 439 26.01 7.68 0.92
C ARG A 439 27.07 8.42 1.72
N GLN A 440 28.20 8.73 1.10
CA GLN A 440 29.25 9.56 1.71
C GLN A 440 28.78 10.98 1.99
N ALA A 441 28.01 11.60 1.08
CA ALA A 441 27.46 12.94 1.29
C ALA A 441 26.47 12.98 2.48
N ILE A 442 25.65 11.94 2.67
CA ILE A 442 24.80 11.80 3.86
C ILE A 442 25.66 11.71 5.13
N MET A 443 26.72 10.91 5.12
CA MET A 443 27.63 10.82 6.27
C MET A 443 28.32 12.16 6.54
N GLN A 444 28.79 12.86 5.51
CA GLN A 444 29.41 14.18 5.64
C GLN A 444 28.43 15.25 6.17
N HIS A 445 27.15 15.17 5.79
CA HIS A 445 26.10 16.02 6.35
C HIS A 445 26.00 15.82 7.87
N VAL A 446 25.95 14.56 8.33
CA VAL A 446 25.89 14.20 9.75
C VAL A 446 27.20 14.57 10.47
N GLU A 447 28.36 14.29 9.89
CA GLU A 447 29.68 14.63 10.44
C GLU A 447 29.88 16.14 10.59
N ALA A 448 29.25 16.95 9.74
CA ALA A 448 29.21 18.40 9.86
C ALA A 448 28.27 18.91 10.98
N GLY A 449 27.68 18.00 11.77
CA GLY A 449 26.78 18.34 12.89
C GLY A 449 25.36 18.71 12.45
N ARG A 450 24.99 18.44 11.20
CA ARG A 450 23.70 18.85 10.65
C ARG A 450 22.62 17.78 10.91
N PRO A 451 21.38 18.21 11.22
CA PRO A 451 20.33 17.29 11.62
C PRO A 451 19.86 16.38 10.49
N LEU A 452 19.42 15.18 10.88
CA LEU A 452 18.86 14.16 10.00
C LEU A 452 17.51 13.67 10.54
N MET A 453 16.49 13.67 9.69
CA MET A 453 15.20 13.06 9.94
C MET A 453 15.09 11.76 9.14
N ILE A 454 14.78 10.66 9.81
CA ILE A 454 14.58 9.34 9.20
C ILE A 454 13.13 8.95 9.42
N THR A 455 12.38 8.85 8.33
CA THR A 455 10.94 8.65 8.37
C THR A 455 10.58 7.29 7.79
N HIS A 456 9.65 6.63 8.46
CA HIS A 456 8.95 5.43 8.04
C HIS A 456 9.87 4.42 7.33
N PRO A 457 9.86 4.25 5.98
CA PRO A 457 10.56 3.14 5.35
C PRO A 457 12.09 3.28 5.40
N ALA A 458 12.62 4.50 5.61
CA ALA A 458 14.05 4.71 5.76
C ALA A 458 14.59 4.15 7.09
N SER A 459 13.73 3.68 7.99
CA SER A 459 14.15 3.04 9.25
C SER A 459 14.34 1.51 9.15
N TRP A 460 14.12 0.90 7.98
CA TRP A 460 14.22 -0.55 7.81
C TRP A 460 15.66 -1.06 7.69
N TYR A 461 15.86 -2.32 8.07
CA TYR A 461 17.08 -3.08 7.79
C TYR A 461 17.02 -3.74 6.41
N ASN A 462 16.94 -2.94 5.36
CA ASN A 462 16.74 -3.43 3.99
C ASN A 462 17.78 -2.90 2.97
N TRP A 463 18.82 -2.21 3.41
CA TRP A 463 19.87 -1.67 2.53
C TRP A 463 21.12 -2.55 2.55
N GLU A 464 21.11 -3.60 1.72
CA GLU A 464 22.23 -4.56 1.63
C GLU A 464 23.55 -3.92 1.21
N ASN A 465 23.50 -2.84 0.43
CA ASN A 465 24.69 -2.11 -0.02
C ASN A 465 25.26 -1.16 1.04
N TRP A 466 24.51 -0.88 2.11
CA TRP A 466 24.94 -0.05 3.23
C TRP A 466 24.51 -0.66 4.58
N PRO A 467 25.06 -1.84 4.93
CA PRO A 467 24.60 -2.60 6.08
C PRO A 467 24.83 -1.88 7.42
N GLU A 468 25.79 -0.95 7.49
CA GLU A 468 26.09 -0.17 8.69
C GLU A 468 25.15 1.03 8.89
N TYR A 469 24.30 1.38 7.93
CA TYR A 469 23.41 2.55 7.98
C TYR A 469 22.57 2.61 9.26
N ASN A 470 21.90 1.51 9.61
CA ASN A 470 21.05 1.44 10.79
C ASN A 470 21.85 1.56 12.10
N GLU A 471 23.07 1.01 12.14
CA GLU A 471 23.93 1.08 13.33
C GLU A 471 24.48 2.51 13.50
N GLN A 472 25.00 3.08 12.42
CA GLN A 472 25.67 4.38 12.44
C GLN A 472 24.68 5.53 12.59
N LEU A 473 23.53 5.49 11.91
CA LEU A 473 22.59 6.61 11.83
C LEU A 473 21.30 6.33 12.60
N VAL A 474 20.53 5.31 12.23
CA VAL A 474 19.20 5.06 12.80
C VAL A 474 19.24 4.72 14.30
N GLY A 475 20.28 3.99 14.75
CA GLY A 475 20.42 3.50 16.12
C GLY A 475 19.50 2.31 16.46
N GLY A 476 19.03 1.61 15.43
CA GLY A 476 17.92 0.67 15.51
C GLY A 476 17.27 0.49 14.17
N GLY A 477 16.02 0.06 14.18
CA GLY A 477 15.20 -0.04 12.98
C GLY A 477 14.22 -1.20 13.05
N SER A 478 13.60 -1.49 11.91
CA SER A 478 12.60 -2.55 11.80
C SER A 478 12.93 -3.57 10.71
N ARG A 479 12.50 -4.82 10.91
CA ARG A 479 12.53 -5.91 9.92
C ARG A 479 11.14 -6.41 9.54
N SER A 480 10.12 -5.95 10.26
CA SER A 480 8.73 -6.38 10.06
C SER A 480 7.79 -5.39 10.72
N HIS A 481 6.53 -5.44 10.32
CA HIS A 481 5.48 -4.61 10.90
C HIS A 481 4.20 -5.43 11.03
N GLU A 482 3.24 -4.88 11.76
CA GLU A 482 1.86 -5.32 11.70
C GLU A 482 1.18 -4.76 10.43
N PRO A 483 0.10 -5.38 9.94
CA PRO A 483 -0.74 -4.79 8.88
C PRO A 483 -1.22 -3.39 9.27
N ILE A 484 -1.67 -2.60 8.29
CA ILE A 484 -2.28 -1.29 8.57
C ILE A 484 -3.48 -1.49 9.49
N GLN A 485 -3.40 -0.93 10.70
CA GLN A 485 -4.45 -1.06 11.69
C GLN A 485 -4.37 0.07 12.72
N PRO A 486 -5.46 0.34 13.47
CA PRO A 486 -5.38 1.26 14.60
C PRO A 486 -4.44 0.72 15.70
N PHE A 487 -3.62 1.61 16.24
CA PHE A 487 -2.85 1.38 17.46
C PHE A 487 -2.68 2.67 18.26
N THR A 488 -2.42 2.53 19.55
CA THR A 488 -2.22 3.68 20.44
C THR A 488 -0.76 4.09 20.47
N VAL A 489 -0.47 5.38 20.22
CA VAL A 489 0.83 5.99 20.50
C VAL A 489 0.82 6.61 21.90
N GLU A 490 1.79 6.26 22.74
CA GLU A 490 2.01 6.81 24.08
C GLU A 490 3.30 7.64 24.09
N VAL A 491 3.21 8.90 24.54
CA VAL A 491 4.34 9.82 24.66
C VAL A 491 5.05 9.61 25.99
N LEU A 492 6.33 9.23 25.92
CA LEU A 492 7.17 8.95 27.10
C LEU A 492 7.93 10.19 27.59
N GLN A 493 8.23 11.14 26.70
CA GLN A 493 9.03 12.33 27.00
C GLN A 493 8.27 13.62 26.64
N PRO A 494 7.19 13.98 27.36
CA PRO A 494 6.29 15.09 26.99
C PRO A 494 6.96 16.48 27.07
N ASN A 495 8.06 16.60 27.81
CA ASN A 495 8.82 17.85 27.93
C ASN A 495 9.90 18.01 26.84
N HIS A 496 10.11 16.98 26.01
CA HIS A 496 11.07 17.08 24.91
C HIS A 496 10.55 18.08 23.86
N PRO A 497 11.37 18.96 23.27
CA PRO A 497 10.91 19.96 22.30
C PRO A 497 10.09 19.37 21.13
N LEU A 498 10.47 18.17 20.66
CA LEU A 498 9.73 17.45 19.62
C LEU A 498 8.29 17.08 20.02
N MET A 499 8.04 16.88 21.31
CA MET A 499 6.74 16.45 21.87
C MET A 499 5.91 17.60 22.43
N GLU A 500 6.35 18.86 22.28
CA GLU A 500 5.65 20.01 22.84
C GLU A 500 4.24 20.17 22.23
N GLY A 501 3.21 20.07 23.07
CA GLY A 501 1.81 20.16 22.65
C GLY A 501 1.28 18.90 21.95
N VAL A 502 2.06 17.83 21.89
CA VAL A 502 1.57 16.49 21.51
C VAL A 502 0.82 15.90 22.71
N PRO A 503 -0.39 15.34 22.54
CA PRO A 503 -1.11 14.72 23.66
C PRO A 503 -0.32 13.55 24.24
N ALA A 504 -0.55 13.24 25.53
CA ALA A 504 0.13 12.15 26.22
C ALA A 504 -0.09 10.78 25.54
N SER A 505 -1.23 10.62 24.85
CA SER A 505 -1.51 9.49 23.98
C SER A 505 -2.43 9.90 22.83
N PHE A 506 -2.35 9.21 21.69
CA PHE A 506 -3.28 9.37 20.58
C PHE A 506 -3.44 8.08 19.77
N GLU A 507 -4.56 7.97 19.06
CA GLU A 507 -4.84 6.87 18.14
C GLU A 507 -4.36 7.22 16.74
N ILE A 508 -3.79 6.23 16.06
CA ILE A 508 -3.35 6.33 14.67
C ILE A 508 -3.65 5.03 13.94
N THR A 509 -4.05 5.10 12.68
CA THR A 509 -4.16 3.93 11.80
C THR A 509 -2.99 3.94 10.84
N ASP A 510 -2.07 2.99 11.00
CA ASP A 510 -0.78 2.96 10.31
C ASP A 510 -0.17 1.55 10.44
N GLU A 511 1.03 1.33 9.90
CA GLU A 511 1.82 0.12 10.12
C GLU A 511 2.62 0.21 11.42
N LEU A 512 2.26 -0.57 12.44
CA LEU A 512 3.05 -0.63 13.67
C LEU A 512 4.33 -1.44 13.41
N TYR A 513 5.46 -0.75 13.29
CA TYR A 513 6.75 -1.38 13.08
C TYR A 513 7.21 -2.12 14.33
N ARG A 514 7.69 -3.36 14.15
CA ARG A 514 8.35 -4.13 15.21
C ARG A 514 9.80 -3.66 15.37
N ALA A 515 9.95 -2.36 15.63
CA ALA A 515 11.25 -1.71 15.69
C ALA A 515 12.01 -2.07 16.97
N GLU A 516 13.34 -2.13 16.87
CA GLU A 516 14.24 -2.39 17.99
C GLU A 516 15.30 -1.29 18.06
N ILE A 517 15.63 -0.86 19.27
CA ILE A 517 16.74 0.07 19.53
C ILE A 517 17.98 -0.75 19.86
N LEU A 518 19.10 -0.43 19.20
CA LEU A 518 20.37 -1.08 19.50
C LEU A 518 20.86 -0.66 20.89
N PRO A 519 21.40 -1.58 21.71
CA PRO A 519 21.83 -1.27 23.08
C PRO A 519 22.82 -0.11 23.19
N ASP A 520 23.73 0.00 22.21
CA ASP A 520 24.79 1.01 22.20
C ASP A 520 24.41 2.31 21.46
N ALA A 521 23.18 2.41 20.96
CA ALA A 521 22.73 3.57 20.18
C ALA A 521 22.58 4.85 21.01
N GLN A 522 22.47 4.73 22.34
CA GLN A 522 22.18 5.82 23.27
C GLN A 522 20.95 6.66 22.86
N ALA A 523 19.97 6.00 22.22
CA ALA A 523 18.76 6.66 21.77
C ALA A 523 17.81 6.95 22.94
N ILE A 524 17.17 8.12 22.89
CA ILE A 524 16.10 8.51 23.79
C ILE A 524 14.78 8.24 23.08
N VAL A 525 14.04 7.24 23.55
CA VAL A 525 12.70 6.93 23.03
C VAL A 525 11.73 7.99 23.55
N LEU A 526 11.09 8.70 22.62
CA LEU A 526 10.14 9.78 22.92
C LEU A 526 8.69 9.29 22.91
N ALA A 527 8.38 8.28 22.08
CA ALA A 527 7.06 7.67 22.03
C ALA A 527 7.13 6.17 21.65
N ILE A 528 6.15 5.41 22.13
CA ILE A 528 5.94 3.99 21.83
C ILE A 528 4.57 3.77 21.21
N GLY A 529 4.44 2.78 20.32
CA GLY A 529 3.17 2.29 19.80
C GLY A 529 2.78 0.99 20.50
N ARG A 530 1.49 0.85 20.85
CA ARG A 530 0.91 -0.35 21.47
C ARG A 530 -0.13 -0.95 20.52
N SER A 531 0.15 -2.17 20.05
CA SER A 531 -0.77 -2.95 19.22
C SER A 531 -2.09 -3.22 19.94
N HIS A 532 -3.22 -2.97 19.28
CA HIS A 532 -4.53 -3.34 19.81
C HIS A 532 -4.82 -4.85 19.69
N GLU A 533 -4.18 -5.53 18.75
CA GLU A 533 -4.37 -6.97 18.55
C GLU A 533 -3.53 -7.80 19.52
N THR A 534 -2.26 -7.40 19.71
CA THR A 534 -1.28 -8.23 20.41
C THR A 534 -0.85 -7.65 21.76
N GLU A 535 -1.21 -6.40 22.06
CA GLU A 535 -0.69 -5.62 23.20
C GLU A 535 0.84 -5.43 23.18
N ALA A 536 1.51 -5.80 22.08
CA ALA A 536 2.94 -5.61 21.91
C ALA A 536 3.28 -4.12 21.83
N ILE A 537 4.45 -3.76 22.37
CA ILE A 537 4.92 -2.38 22.46
C ILE A 537 6.21 -2.23 21.67
N TYR A 538 6.27 -1.24 20.79
CA TYR A 538 7.44 -0.93 20.00
C TYR A 538 7.77 0.57 20.03
N PRO A 539 9.06 0.97 19.99
CA PRO A 539 9.45 2.36 19.83
C PRO A 539 8.97 2.88 18.46
N VAL A 540 8.29 4.02 18.45
CA VAL A 540 7.81 4.64 17.21
C VAL A 540 8.48 5.98 16.93
N ILE A 541 8.96 6.67 17.96
CA ILE A 541 9.73 7.90 17.82
C ILE A 541 10.90 7.89 18.80
N TRP A 542 12.11 8.08 18.29
CA TRP A 542 13.31 8.25 19.12
C TRP A 542 14.27 9.26 18.52
N VAL A 543 15.16 9.76 19.38
CA VAL A 543 16.22 10.68 18.99
C VAL A 543 17.57 10.16 19.45
N ARG A 544 18.63 10.42 18.69
CA ARG A 544 20.00 10.13 19.13
C ARG A 544 20.98 11.16 18.60
N GLN A 545 22.14 11.24 19.25
CA GLN A 545 23.24 12.08 18.84
C GLN A 545 24.29 11.24 18.11
N VAL A 546 24.78 11.74 16.98
CA VAL A 546 25.91 11.19 16.23
C VAL A 546 26.89 12.33 15.99
N GLY A 547 27.98 12.36 16.75
CA GLY A 547 28.80 13.57 16.85
C GLY A 547 27.98 14.74 17.40
N ASP A 548 27.99 15.86 16.70
CA ASP A 548 27.18 17.04 17.02
C ASP A 548 25.81 17.03 16.32
N ALA A 549 25.54 16.04 15.45
CA ALA A 549 24.29 15.94 14.72
C ALA A 549 23.20 15.26 15.54
N THR A 550 22.01 15.85 15.50
CA THR A 550 20.80 15.26 16.05
C THR A 550 20.08 14.45 14.96
N ILE A 551 19.87 13.16 15.23
CA ILE A 551 19.09 12.27 14.37
C ILE A 551 17.74 12.02 15.03
N VAL A 552 16.66 12.28 14.30
CA VAL A 552 15.28 11.97 14.70
C VAL A 552 14.78 10.81 13.83
N VAL A 553 14.25 9.77 14.46
CA VAL A 553 13.60 8.67 13.76
C VAL A 553 12.12 8.65 14.12
N ASN A 554 11.27 8.62 13.09
CA ASN A 554 9.83 8.51 13.20
C ASN A 554 9.35 7.35 12.32
N THR A 555 8.85 6.28 12.92
CA THR A 555 8.36 5.11 12.15
C THR A 555 6.93 5.27 11.68
N LEU A 556 6.25 6.35 12.02
CA LEU A 556 4.87 6.62 11.60
C LEU A 556 4.87 7.29 10.22
N GLY A 557 3.76 7.17 9.49
CA GLY A 557 3.51 7.87 8.23
C GLY A 557 3.38 6.97 7.00
N HIS A 558 2.95 5.70 7.12
CA HIS A 558 2.59 4.91 5.94
C HIS A 558 1.35 5.48 5.24
N ASP A 559 0.30 5.65 6.04
CA ASP A 559 -1.06 5.92 5.60
C ASP A 559 -1.33 7.42 5.54
N ASP A 560 -1.99 7.91 4.49
CA ASP A 560 -2.29 9.35 4.35
C ASP A 560 -3.05 9.92 5.55
N ARG A 561 -3.89 9.09 6.20
CA ARG A 561 -4.63 9.51 7.41
C ARG A 561 -3.69 9.88 8.54
N ALA A 562 -2.50 9.26 8.64
CA ALA A 562 -1.49 9.64 9.61
C ALA A 562 -1.05 11.09 9.43
N HIS A 563 -0.82 11.51 8.18
CA HIS A 563 -0.40 12.87 7.83
C HIS A 563 -1.50 13.90 8.10
N ASP A 564 -2.75 13.47 8.28
CA ASP A 564 -3.88 14.32 8.67
C ASP A 564 -4.06 14.49 10.18
N LEU A 565 -3.44 13.64 11.01
CA LEU A 565 -3.60 13.67 12.45
C LEU A 565 -2.92 14.91 13.07
N PRO A 566 -3.64 15.72 13.89
CA PRO A 566 -3.04 16.87 14.56
C PRO A 566 -1.78 16.55 15.39
N PRO A 567 -1.72 15.42 16.15
CA PRO A 567 -0.48 15.02 16.83
C PRO A 567 0.69 14.77 15.89
N TYR A 568 0.47 14.11 14.75
CA TYR A 568 1.51 13.85 13.75
C TYR A 568 2.01 15.16 13.13
N LYS A 569 1.10 16.03 12.66
CA LYS A 569 1.45 17.36 12.12
C LYS A 569 2.25 18.19 13.14
N ARG A 570 1.86 18.12 14.42
CA ARG A 570 2.55 18.80 15.51
C ARG A 570 3.98 18.30 15.71
N ILE A 571 4.21 17.00 15.60
CA ILE A 571 5.56 16.40 15.70
C ILE A 571 6.46 16.94 14.58
N ILE A 572 6.00 16.94 13.32
CA ILE A 572 6.79 17.45 12.18
C ILE A 572 7.06 18.95 12.31
N ALA A 573 6.06 19.74 12.70
CA ALA A 573 6.24 21.18 12.94
C ALA A 573 7.22 21.47 14.10
N ASN A 574 7.16 20.68 15.17
CA ASN A 574 8.11 20.78 16.28
C ASN A 574 9.52 20.40 15.86
N LEU A 575 9.68 19.39 15.00
CA LEU A 575 10.97 18.99 14.44
C LEU A 575 11.63 20.15 13.73
N ARG A 576 10.91 20.80 12.81
CA ARG A 576 11.39 22.01 12.11
C ARG A 576 11.82 23.08 13.11
N ARG A 577 10.92 23.47 14.03
CA ARG A 577 11.19 24.55 15.01
C ARG A 577 12.37 24.25 15.92
N TRP A 578 12.55 22.99 16.30
CA TRP A 578 13.62 22.58 17.22
C TRP A 578 14.98 22.48 16.53
N LEU A 579 15.04 21.88 15.34
CA LEU A 579 16.30 21.62 14.64
C LEU A 579 16.74 22.81 13.77
N LEU A 580 15.81 23.66 13.36
CA LEU A 580 16.05 24.85 12.53
C LEU A 580 15.49 26.09 13.21
N PRO A 581 16.09 26.55 14.32
CA PRO A 581 15.67 27.80 14.96
C PRO A 581 15.91 28.98 14.00
N ASP A 582 14.98 29.95 14.06
CA ASP A 582 14.96 31.15 13.21
C ASP A 582 16.22 32.03 13.33
#